data_AF-A0A3D1PHJ5-F1
#
_entry.id   AF-A0A3D1PHJ5-F1
#
_cell.length_a   1.000
_cell.length_b   1.000
_cell.length_c   1.000
_cell.angle_alpha   90.00
_cell.angle_beta   90.00
_cell.angle_gamma   90.00
#
_symmetry.space_group_name_H-M   'P 1'
#
loop_
_entity.id
_entity.type
_entity.pdbx_description
1 polymer ?
#
loop_
_entity_poly.entity_id
_entity_poly.type
_entity_poly.pdbx_seq_one_letter_code
_entity_poly.pdbx_strand_id
1 'polypeptide(L)'
;MEVVVTGIGLISSLGKSWDSWQQLIQGKFGIKLRQPFLELAPRPLALIDEQPAELTKLTRLVVASALKDASLAPPLPDCGVVIGSSRSQQATWELLARQMYGANLPEAKVDLEQWLDTLPHMNATAAARQIQSRSLVLAPMNACATGIWAIAQAVELVKTGQCQQVIAGAVEAPITPLTLAGFKQMGALASTGAYPFDRRREGLVLGEGAAVLVLESAELAKQRDAKVYGQVLGFGLTSDAYHANSPEPGGRSAIAAVKQCLDRSHLSPTDVDYIHAHGTAT
;
A
#
# COMPACT_ATOMS: atom_id res chain seq x y z
N MET A 1 6.70 -15.33 -19.34
CA MET A 1 7.93 -14.75 -18.77
C MET A 1 7.89 -14.91 -17.26
N GLU A 2 8.96 -15.34 -16.62
CA GLU A 2 9.03 -15.40 -15.15
C GLU A 2 9.22 -14.00 -14.57
N VAL A 3 8.51 -13.70 -13.48
CA VAL A 3 8.53 -12.38 -12.81
C VAL A 3 9.14 -12.52 -11.42
N VAL A 4 10.25 -11.84 -11.20
CA VAL A 4 11.02 -11.91 -9.96
C VAL A 4 11.04 -10.57 -9.23
N VAL A 5 11.15 -10.62 -7.91
CA VAL A 5 11.33 -9.45 -7.05
C VAL A 5 12.82 -9.21 -6.87
N THR A 6 13.30 -8.01 -7.24
CA THR A 6 14.72 -7.66 -7.16
C THR A 6 15.04 -6.47 -6.28
N GLY A 7 14.01 -5.78 -5.77
CA GLY A 7 14.16 -4.71 -4.79
C GLY A 7 12.93 -4.54 -3.93
N ILE A 8 13.15 -4.14 -2.68
CA ILE A 8 12.11 -3.92 -1.68
C ILE A 8 12.31 -2.55 -1.02
N GLY A 9 11.26 -1.72 -1.05
CA GLY A 9 11.12 -0.52 -0.23
C GLY A 9 9.98 -0.71 0.75
N LEU A 10 10.23 -0.46 2.04
CA LEU A 10 9.20 -0.53 3.08
C LEU A 10 9.36 0.66 4.03
N ILE A 11 8.25 1.28 4.41
CA ILE A 11 8.19 2.26 5.50
C ILE A 11 6.93 1.95 6.30
N SER A 12 7.09 1.84 7.62
CA SER A 12 6.00 1.53 8.54
C SER A 12 6.20 2.28 9.85
N SER A 13 5.23 2.17 10.76
CA SER A 13 5.35 2.65 12.15
C SER A 13 6.48 1.97 12.95
N LEU A 14 7.08 0.89 12.42
CA LEU A 14 8.24 0.23 13.00
C LEU A 14 9.59 0.69 12.43
N GLY A 15 9.60 1.56 11.41
CA GLY A 15 10.84 2.09 10.83
C GLY A 15 10.87 2.00 9.30
N LYS A 16 12.07 1.80 8.74
CA LYS A 16 12.29 1.76 7.29
C LYS A 16 13.00 0.47 6.87
N SER A 17 12.47 -0.18 5.85
CA SER A 17 13.04 -1.34 5.16
C SER A 17 13.48 -2.42 6.13
N TRP A 18 14.78 -2.73 6.19
CA TRP A 18 15.32 -3.77 7.06
C TRP A 18 15.10 -3.51 8.55
N ASP A 19 15.09 -2.26 9.00
CA ASP A 19 14.84 -1.92 10.40
C ASP A 19 13.41 -2.31 10.82
N SER A 20 12.41 -2.04 9.98
CA SER A 20 11.03 -2.49 10.25
C SER A 20 10.94 -4.01 10.43
N TRP A 21 11.66 -4.77 9.61
CA TRP A 21 11.71 -6.22 9.72
C TRP A 21 12.38 -6.68 11.03
N GLN A 22 13.51 -6.08 11.38
CA GLN A 22 14.24 -6.39 12.62
C GLN A 22 13.41 -6.10 13.88
N GLN A 23 12.66 -5.00 13.90
CA GLN A 23 11.76 -4.68 15.01
C GLN A 23 10.60 -5.68 15.10
N LEU A 24 10.03 -6.08 13.96
CA LEU A 24 8.93 -7.05 13.91
C LEU A 24 9.34 -8.42 14.48
N ILE A 25 10.50 -8.96 14.07
CA ILE A 25 10.99 -10.26 14.59
C ILE A 25 11.34 -10.21 16.08
N GLN A 26 11.61 -9.03 16.63
CA GLN A 26 11.81 -8.80 18.07
C GLN A 26 10.48 -8.64 18.84
N GLY A 27 9.33 -8.84 18.18
CA GLY A 27 8.01 -8.72 18.78
C GLY A 27 7.60 -7.27 19.08
N LYS A 28 8.23 -6.28 18.44
CA LYS A 28 7.83 -4.88 18.56
C LYS A 28 6.62 -4.59 17.68
N PHE A 29 5.79 -3.65 18.12
CA PHE A 29 4.63 -3.17 17.37
C PHE A 29 4.57 -1.63 17.44
N GLY A 30 4.07 -1.01 16.36
CA GLY A 30 4.00 0.45 16.22
C GLY A 30 2.70 1.09 16.71
N ILE A 31 1.74 0.29 17.19
CA ILE A 31 0.45 0.79 17.68
C ILE A 31 0.63 1.49 19.02
N LYS A 32 0.21 2.75 19.11
CA LYS A 32 0.24 3.57 20.33
C LYS A 32 -1.07 4.35 20.46
N LEU A 33 -1.43 4.75 21.68
CA LEU A 33 -2.52 5.70 21.89
C LEU A 33 -2.06 7.09 21.41
N ARG A 34 -2.76 7.67 20.42
CA ARG A 34 -2.40 8.95 19.79
C ARG A 34 -3.62 9.83 19.58
N GLN A 35 -3.40 11.15 19.51
CA GLN A 35 -4.43 12.15 19.24
C GLN A 35 -3.88 13.23 18.28
N PRO A 36 -3.70 12.91 16.98
CA PRO A 36 -3.16 13.87 16.01
C PRO A 36 -4.10 15.06 15.73
N PHE A 37 -5.39 14.95 16.08
CA PHE A 37 -6.40 15.98 15.88
C PHE A 37 -7.12 16.28 17.19
N LEU A 38 -7.05 17.53 17.66
CA LEU A 38 -7.61 17.94 18.95
C LEU A 38 -9.14 17.79 19.01
N GLU A 39 -9.81 17.90 17.86
CA GLU A 39 -11.26 17.73 17.73
C GLU A 39 -11.72 16.26 17.85
N LEU A 40 -10.79 15.29 17.85
CA LEU A 40 -11.09 13.86 17.98
C LEU A 40 -10.50 13.28 19.26
N ALA A 41 -11.19 12.30 19.85
CA ALA A 41 -10.69 11.58 21.02
C ALA A 41 -9.42 10.76 20.70
N PRO A 42 -8.49 10.57 21.66
CA PRO A 42 -7.33 9.69 21.50
C PRO A 42 -7.75 8.25 21.15
N ARG A 43 -6.96 7.59 20.28
CA ARG A 43 -7.19 6.19 19.86
C ARG A 43 -5.90 5.45 19.57
N PRO A 44 -5.91 4.11 19.60
CA PRO A 44 -4.80 3.32 19.07
C PRO A 44 -4.61 3.63 17.58
N LEU A 45 -3.39 4.04 17.21
CA LEU A 45 -2.98 4.36 15.85
C LEU A 45 -1.54 3.90 15.62
N ALA A 46 -1.24 3.51 14.38
CA ALA A 46 0.11 3.15 13.93
C ALA A 46 0.65 4.23 12.96
N LEU A 47 0.93 5.41 13.50
CA LEU A 47 1.58 6.51 12.76
C LEU A 47 3.07 6.19 12.50
N ILE A 48 3.60 6.66 11.36
CA ILE A 48 5.04 6.57 11.06
C ILE A 48 5.85 7.54 11.94
N ASP A 49 5.30 8.72 12.23
CA ASP A 49 5.94 9.79 13.01
C ASP A 49 4.94 10.37 14.04
N GLU A 50 5.22 11.55 14.61
CA GLU A 50 4.31 12.26 15.53
C GLU A 50 3.06 12.83 14.87
N GLN A 51 3.17 13.20 13.60
CA GLN A 51 2.07 13.75 12.80
C GLN A 51 1.75 12.82 11.63
N PRO A 52 0.50 12.85 11.12
CA PRO A 52 0.13 12.09 9.93
C PRO A 52 1.08 12.35 8.76
N ALA A 53 1.44 11.27 8.06
CA ALA A 53 2.41 11.32 6.98
C ALA A 53 1.86 12.02 5.74
N GLU A 54 2.72 12.76 5.04
CA GLU A 54 2.41 13.26 3.71
C GLU A 54 2.66 12.20 2.64
N LEU A 55 1.64 11.90 1.85
CA LEU A 55 1.65 10.82 0.86
C LEU A 55 2.76 10.97 -0.19
N THR A 56 2.97 12.18 -0.70
CA THR A 56 4.01 12.47 -1.72
C THR A 56 5.41 12.27 -1.15
N LYS A 57 5.66 12.74 0.08
CA LYS A 57 6.93 12.55 0.79
C LYS A 57 7.18 11.05 1.03
N LEU A 58 6.15 10.33 1.46
CA LEU A 58 6.24 8.89 1.73
C LEU A 58 6.51 8.09 0.46
N THR A 59 5.83 8.43 -0.65
CA THR A 59 6.06 7.86 -1.99
C THR A 59 7.52 8.04 -2.41
N ARG A 60 8.05 9.26 -2.28
CA ARG A 60 9.43 9.55 -2.67
C ARG A 60 10.43 8.69 -1.91
N LEU A 61 10.24 8.57 -0.60
CA LEU A 61 11.13 7.82 0.29
C LEU A 61 11.09 6.32 0.00
N VAL A 62 9.89 5.74 -0.18
CA VAL A 62 9.77 4.28 -0.41
C VAL A 62 10.32 3.88 -1.78
N VAL A 63 10.08 4.69 -2.83
CA VAL A 63 10.61 4.43 -4.17
C VAL A 63 12.13 4.54 -4.16
N ALA A 64 12.69 5.56 -3.52
CA ALA A 64 14.14 5.69 -3.38
C ALA A 64 14.75 4.50 -2.64
N SER A 65 14.08 3.99 -1.60
CA SER A 65 14.55 2.79 -0.89
C SER A 65 14.50 1.54 -1.77
N ALA A 66 13.42 1.35 -2.54
CA ALA A 66 13.28 0.19 -3.42
C ALA A 66 14.33 0.18 -4.53
N LEU A 67 14.61 1.34 -5.13
CA LEU A 67 15.67 1.50 -6.14
C LEU A 67 17.07 1.23 -5.55
N LYS A 68 17.35 1.76 -4.36
CA LYS A 68 18.61 1.51 -3.66
C LYS A 68 18.80 0.01 -3.41
N ASP A 69 17.77 -0.68 -2.93
CA ASP A 69 17.81 -2.12 -2.68
C ASP A 69 18.00 -2.92 -3.98
N ALA A 70 17.36 -2.50 -5.08
CA ALA A 70 17.52 -3.09 -6.41
C ALA A 70 18.85 -2.77 -7.11
N SER A 71 19.69 -1.89 -6.54
CA SER A 71 20.89 -1.34 -7.19
C SER A 71 20.57 -0.64 -8.53
N LEU A 72 19.46 0.10 -8.59
CA LEU A 72 19.01 0.88 -9.74
C LEU A 72 19.13 2.39 -9.46
N ALA A 73 19.35 3.17 -10.52
CA ALA A 73 19.38 4.63 -10.46
C ALA A 73 18.57 5.23 -11.62
N PRO A 74 17.82 6.33 -11.41
CA PRO A 74 17.22 7.09 -12.49
C PRO A 74 18.27 7.67 -13.46
N PRO A 75 17.92 7.90 -14.74
CA PRO A 75 16.61 7.70 -15.34
C PRO A 75 16.32 6.22 -15.66
N LEU A 76 15.08 5.79 -15.47
CA LEU A 76 14.54 4.47 -15.83
C LEU A 76 13.40 4.63 -16.84
N PRO A 77 13.69 5.00 -18.10
CA PRO A 77 12.67 5.41 -19.07
C PRO A 77 11.68 4.30 -19.42
N ASP A 78 12.13 3.03 -19.45
CA ASP A 78 11.31 1.88 -19.83
C ASP A 78 10.63 1.18 -18.63
N CYS A 79 10.89 1.66 -17.41
CA CYS A 79 10.35 1.07 -16.19
C CYS A 79 8.88 1.48 -15.99
N GLY A 80 7.97 0.51 -15.98
CA GLY A 80 6.57 0.76 -15.64
C GLY A 80 6.40 1.17 -14.18
N VAL A 81 5.32 1.88 -13.86
CA VAL A 81 4.96 2.27 -12.50
C VAL A 81 3.52 1.86 -12.21
N VAL A 82 3.32 1.08 -11.16
CA VAL A 82 2.00 0.64 -10.70
C VAL A 82 1.91 0.88 -9.20
N ILE A 83 1.57 2.10 -8.79
CA ILE A 83 1.50 2.48 -7.37
C ILE A 83 0.09 2.94 -7.02
N GLY A 84 -0.53 2.23 -6.09
CA GLY A 84 -1.87 2.53 -5.62
C GLY A 84 -1.92 3.27 -4.29
N SER A 85 -3.08 3.87 -4.01
CA SER A 85 -3.46 4.39 -2.69
C SER A 85 -4.97 4.34 -2.58
N SER A 86 -5.50 3.87 -1.46
CA SER A 86 -6.95 3.72 -1.27
C SER A 86 -7.64 5.01 -0.83
N ARG A 87 -6.87 5.96 -0.28
CA ARG A 87 -7.34 7.29 0.12
C ARG A 87 -6.63 8.41 -0.62
N SER A 88 -5.46 8.15 -1.19
CA SER A 88 -4.66 9.12 -1.94
C SER A 88 -4.55 10.44 -1.16
N GLN A 89 -4.73 11.59 -1.82
CA GLN A 89 -4.52 12.92 -1.26
C GLN A 89 -5.71 13.44 -0.43
N GLN A 90 -6.49 12.55 0.20
CA GLN A 90 -7.68 12.94 0.99
C GLN A 90 -7.36 13.97 2.07
N ALA A 91 -6.21 13.85 2.75
CA ALA A 91 -5.76 14.83 3.75
C ALA A 91 -5.66 16.25 3.16
N THR A 92 -5.10 16.37 1.96
CA THR A 92 -4.97 17.64 1.24
C THR A 92 -6.34 18.20 0.85
N TRP A 93 -7.26 17.35 0.39
CA TRP A 93 -8.64 17.76 0.09
C TRP A 93 -9.40 18.23 1.33
N GLU A 94 -9.20 17.60 2.48
CA GLU A 94 -9.79 18.05 3.74
C GLU A 94 -9.25 19.43 4.16
N LEU A 95 -7.95 19.67 4.00
CA LEU A 95 -7.34 20.98 4.25
C LEU A 95 -7.87 22.06 3.29
N LEU A 96 -7.95 21.74 2.00
CA LEU A 96 -8.51 22.63 0.97
C LEU A 96 -9.95 23.04 1.31
N ALA A 97 -10.80 22.07 1.66
CA ALA A 97 -12.17 22.34 2.06
C ALA A 97 -12.24 23.24 3.31
N ARG A 98 -11.43 22.96 4.34
CA ARG A 98 -11.35 23.81 5.54
C ARG A 98 -10.89 25.24 5.21
N GLN A 99 -9.96 25.41 4.28
CA GLN A 99 -9.46 26.72 3.82
C GLN A 99 -10.55 27.51 3.10
N MET A 100 -11.31 26.87 2.21
CA MET A 100 -12.37 27.51 1.44
C MET A 100 -13.53 27.99 2.31
N TYR A 101 -13.87 27.25 3.38
CA TYR A 101 -15.00 27.56 4.24
C TYR A 101 -14.63 28.29 5.55
N GLY A 102 -13.42 28.87 5.63
CA GLY A 102 -13.04 29.79 6.69
C GLY A 102 -12.88 29.16 8.09
N ALA A 103 -12.60 27.86 8.17
CA ALA A 103 -12.22 27.26 9.45
C ALA A 103 -10.87 27.83 9.91
N ASN A 104 -10.70 28.05 11.22
CA ASN A 104 -9.40 28.40 11.82
C ASN A 104 -8.40 27.27 11.50
N LEU A 105 -7.61 27.44 10.44
CA LEU A 105 -6.59 26.49 10.04
C LEU A 105 -5.32 26.70 10.88
N PRO A 106 -4.65 25.64 11.36
CA PRO A 106 -3.23 25.72 11.64
C PRO A 106 -2.49 26.08 10.34
N GLU A 107 -1.34 26.76 10.45
CA GLU A 107 -0.62 27.56 9.44
C GLU A 107 -0.42 26.99 8.00
N ALA A 108 -0.73 25.72 7.74
CA ALA A 108 -0.57 25.09 6.44
C ALA A 108 -1.63 25.54 5.43
N LYS A 109 -1.29 26.55 4.62
CA LYS A 109 -2.05 26.88 3.40
C LYS A 109 -1.75 25.86 2.31
N VAL A 110 -2.80 25.30 1.71
CA VAL A 110 -2.65 24.53 0.47
C VAL A 110 -2.72 25.50 -0.70
N ASP A 111 -1.76 25.37 -1.62
CA ASP A 111 -1.77 26.12 -2.87
C ASP A 111 -2.87 25.60 -3.80
N LEU A 112 -3.91 26.39 -3.98
CA LEU A 112 -5.05 26.07 -4.85
C LEU A 112 -4.65 25.96 -6.32
N GLU A 113 -3.54 26.58 -6.73
CA GLU A 113 -3.04 26.47 -8.10
C GLU A 113 -2.46 25.07 -8.39
N GLN A 114 -2.06 24.33 -7.34
CA GLN A 114 -1.46 22.98 -7.43
C GLN A 114 -2.49 21.85 -7.22
N TRP A 115 -3.79 22.13 -7.31
CA TRP A 115 -4.84 21.13 -7.08
C TRP A 115 -4.72 19.88 -7.98
N LEU A 116 -4.12 20.01 -9.17
CA LEU A 116 -3.87 18.86 -10.06
C LEU A 116 -2.93 17.82 -9.44
N ASP A 117 -1.97 18.24 -8.60
CA ASP A 117 -1.07 17.33 -7.87
C ASP A 117 -1.79 16.63 -6.69
N THR A 118 -3.08 16.94 -6.46
CA THR A 118 -3.93 16.31 -5.44
C THR A 118 -4.90 15.26 -6.00
N LEU A 119 -4.85 15.00 -7.32
CA LEU A 119 -5.71 13.99 -7.94
C LEU A 119 -5.37 12.56 -7.46
N PRO A 120 -6.33 11.62 -7.45
CA PRO A 120 -6.12 10.30 -6.84
C PRO A 120 -4.92 9.49 -7.36
N HIS A 121 -4.54 9.69 -8.63
CA HIS A 121 -3.47 8.97 -9.31
C HIS A 121 -2.08 9.62 -9.17
N MET A 122 -1.99 10.77 -8.48
CA MET A 122 -0.76 11.57 -8.41
C MET A 122 0.38 10.87 -7.66
N ASN A 123 0.08 9.89 -6.81
CA ASN A 123 1.09 9.04 -6.20
C ASN A 123 1.89 8.24 -7.26
N ALA A 124 1.23 7.62 -8.23
CA ALA A 124 1.89 6.91 -9.33
C ALA A 124 2.63 7.87 -10.25
N THR A 125 2.03 9.01 -10.57
CA THR A 125 2.66 10.05 -11.39
C THR A 125 3.91 10.63 -10.71
N ALA A 126 3.88 10.87 -9.40
CA ALA A 126 5.03 11.35 -8.64
C ALA A 126 6.19 10.35 -8.66
N ALA A 127 5.90 9.05 -8.53
CA ALA A 127 6.91 8.00 -8.64
C ALA A 127 7.49 7.91 -10.07
N ALA A 128 6.65 8.00 -11.11
CA ALA A 128 7.10 8.04 -12.49
C ALA A 128 8.00 9.26 -12.78
N ARG A 129 7.63 10.45 -12.28
CA ARG A 129 8.46 11.67 -12.35
C ARG A 129 9.80 11.47 -11.64
N GLN A 130 9.80 10.88 -10.43
CA GLN A 130 11.01 10.63 -9.65
C GLN A 130 12.02 9.73 -10.38
N ILE A 131 11.54 8.70 -11.08
CA ILE A 131 12.42 7.78 -11.82
C ILE A 131 12.61 8.18 -13.29
N GLN A 132 11.97 9.27 -13.73
CA GLN A 132 11.95 9.76 -15.11
C GLN A 132 11.46 8.69 -16.11
N SER A 133 10.46 7.90 -15.70
CA SER A 133 9.82 6.90 -16.55
C SER A 133 9.03 7.55 -17.68
N ARG A 134 9.08 6.92 -18.85
CA ARG A 134 8.25 7.21 -20.04
C ARG A 134 7.36 6.02 -20.41
N SER A 135 7.31 5.01 -19.53
CA SER A 135 6.57 3.77 -19.71
C SER A 135 5.16 3.87 -19.12
N LEU A 136 4.47 2.73 -19.01
CA LEU A 136 3.11 2.63 -18.46
C LEU A 136 3.06 3.09 -17.00
N VAL A 137 2.10 3.96 -16.69
CA VAL A 137 1.83 4.43 -15.32
C VAL A 137 0.38 4.09 -14.97
N LEU A 138 0.19 3.25 -13.95
CA LEU A 138 -1.11 2.82 -13.44
C LEU A 138 -1.23 3.20 -11.96
N ALA A 139 -2.43 3.64 -11.56
CA ALA A 139 -2.76 4.00 -10.18
C ALA A 139 -3.98 3.19 -9.68
N PRO A 140 -3.82 1.88 -9.45
CA PRO A 140 -4.93 1.05 -8.97
C PRO A 140 -5.43 1.51 -7.59
N MET A 141 -6.74 1.44 -7.39
CA MET A 141 -7.43 1.75 -6.13
C MET A 141 -8.48 0.67 -5.84
N ASN A 142 -8.25 -0.16 -4.83
CA ASN A 142 -9.16 -1.23 -4.41
C ASN A 142 -9.16 -1.41 -2.88
N ALA A 143 -9.45 -0.33 -2.15
CA ALA A 143 -9.53 -0.34 -0.69
C ALA A 143 -8.31 -1.05 -0.05
N CYS A 144 -8.55 -1.95 0.91
CA CYS A 144 -7.51 -2.70 1.62
C CYS A 144 -6.67 -3.63 0.72
N ALA A 145 -7.16 -3.98 -0.47
CA ALA A 145 -6.47 -4.87 -1.42
C ALA A 145 -5.62 -4.11 -2.45
N THR A 146 -5.54 -2.78 -2.36
CA THR A 146 -4.85 -1.91 -3.33
C THR A 146 -3.42 -2.36 -3.64
N GLY A 147 -2.61 -2.67 -2.61
CA GLY A 147 -1.21 -3.10 -2.81
C GLY A 147 -1.08 -4.42 -3.55
N ILE A 148 -1.91 -5.42 -3.22
CA ILE A 148 -1.90 -6.72 -3.92
C ILE A 148 -2.41 -6.55 -5.36
N TRP A 149 -3.41 -5.70 -5.58
CA TRP A 149 -3.89 -5.41 -6.93
C TRP A 149 -2.80 -4.75 -7.78
N ALA A 150 -2.03 -3.81 -7.21
CA ALA A 150 -0.89 -3.18 -7.87
C ALA A 150 0.18 -4.20 -8.29
N ILE A 151 0.54 -5.12 -7.40
CA ILE A 151 1.50 -6.20 -7.70
C ILE A 151 0.95 -7.08 -8.83
N ALA A 152 -0.31 -7.49 -8.78
CA ALA A 152 -0.92 -8.33 -9.82
C ALA A 152 -0.91 -7.66 -11.20
N GLN A 153 -1.25 -6.37 -11.27
CA GLN A 153 -1.19 -5.60 -12.52
C GLN A 153 0.24 -5.52 -13.07
N ALA A 154 1.23 -5.26 -12.20
CA ALA A 154 2.63 -5.20 -12.61
C ALA A 154 3.17 -6.55 -13.09
N VAL A 155 2.79 -7.66 -12.44
CA VAL A 155 3.10 -9.02 -12.90
C VAL A 155 2.54 -9.26 -14.29
N GLU A 156 1.31 -8.82 -14.57
CA GLU A 156 0.71 -8.96 -15.90
C GLU A 156 1.47 -8.15 -16.96
N LEU A 157 1.88 -6.91 -16.65
CA LEU A 157 2.69 -6.09 -17.56
C LEU A 157 4.02 -6.77 -17.91
N VAL A 158 4.67 -7.43 -16.95
CA VAL A 158 5.90 -8.19 -17.21
C VAL A 158 5.63 -9.49 -17.95
N LYS A 159 4.63 -10.27 -17.52
CA LYS A 159 4.29 -11.56 -18.15
C LYS A 159 3.92 -11.41 -19.63
N THR A 160 3.23 -10.33 -19.98
CA THR A 160 2.80 -10.01 -21.35
C THR A 160 3.87 -9.30 -22.19
N GLY A 161 5.03 -8.98 -21.61
CA GLY A 161 6.12 -8.28 -22.30
C GLY A 161 5.89 -6.79 -22.53
N GLN A 162 4.84 -6.19 -21.95
CA GLN A 162 4.60 -4.74 -22.03
C GLN A 162 5.67 -3.95 -21.28
N CYS A 163 6.25 -4.52 -20.22
CA CYS A 163 7.39 -3.96 -19.50
C CYS A 163 8.36 -5.09 -19.13
N GLN A 164 9.67 -4.82 -19.06
CA GLN A 164 10.62 -5.78 -18.49
C GLN A 164 10.94 -5.50 -17.00
N GLN A 165 10.64 -4.29 -16.55
CA GLN A 165 10.85 -3.82 -15.18
C GLN A 165 9.65 -2.94 -14.78
N VAL A 166 9.10 -3.15 -13.59
CA VAL A 166 7.97 -2.38 -13.05
C VAL A 166 8.18 -2.11 -11.57
N ILE A 167 7.99 -0.87 -11.14
CA ILE A 167 7.89 -0.50 -9.72
C ILE A 167 6.43 -0.64 -9.30
N ALA A 168 6.14 -1.53 -8.35
CA ALA A 168 4.77 -1.89 -7.98
C ALA A 168 4.52 -1.86 -6.48
N GLY A 169 3.39 -1.32 -6.02
CA GLY A 169 3.04 -1.34 -4.61
C GLY A 169 1.95 -0.37 -4.21
N ALA A 170 1.94 0.01 -2.93
CA ALA A 170 0.99 0.99 -2.40
C ALA A 170 1.61 1.89 -1.34
N VAL A 171 1.06 3.10 -1.25
CA VAL A 171 1.41 4.13 -0.26
C VAL A 171 0.11 4.59 0.38
N GLU A 172 0.06 4.60 1.71
CA GLU A 172 -1.15 4.89 2.45
C GLU A 172 -0.85 5.75 3.68
N ALA A 173 -1.58 6.87 3.78
CA ALA A 173 -1.55 7.80 4.90
C ALA A 173 -3.00 8.15 5.29
N PRO A 174 -3.74 7.19 5.86
CA PRO A 174 -5.20 7.29 5.95
C PRO A 174 -5.66 8.05 7.20
N ILE A 175 -4.73 8.48 8.06
CA ILE A 175 -5.04 9.09 9.36
C ILE A 175 -5.43 10.55 9.15
N THR A 176 -6.71 10.76 8.88
CA THR A 176 -7.33 12.08 8.70
C THR A 176 -8.60 12.20 9.55
N PRO A 177 -9.10 13.42 9.81
CA PRO A 177 -10.35 13.62 10.54
C PRO A 177 -11.53 12.88 9.91
N LEU A 178 -11.72 12.97 8.58
CA LEU A 178 -12.80 12.29 7.88
C LEU A 178 -12.70 10.77 8.01
N THR A 179 -11.51 10.19 7.83
CA THR A 179 -11.33 8.74 7.93
C THR A 179 -11.60 8.26 9.36
N LEU A 180 -11.06 8.95 10.37
CA LEU A 180 -11.26 8.57 11.77
C LEU A 180 -12.71 8.71 12.23
N ALA A 181 -13.43 9.72 11.73
CA ALA A 181 -14.86 9.90 11.99
C ALA A 181 -15.70 8.83 11.29
N GLY A 182 -15.44 8.58 10.00
CA GLY A 182 -16.15 7.59 9.19
C GLY A 182 -16.02 6.17 9.76
N PHE A 183 -14.80 5.71 10.04
CA PHE A 183 -14.59 4.38 10.61
C PHE A 183 -15.13 4.27 12.05
N LYS A 184 -15.18 5.37 12.82
CA LYS A 184 -15.88 5.38 14.12
C LYS A 184 -17.38 5.16 13.95
N GLN A 185 -17.99 5.88 13.01
CA GLN A 185 -19.42 5.78 12.74
C GLN A 185 -19.83 4.39 12.25
N MET A 186 -18.93 3.71 11.54
CA MET A 186 -19.11 2.31 11.13
C MET A 186 -18.96 1.31 12.28
N GLY A 187 -18.46 1.72 13.47
CA GLY A 187 -18.15 0.81 14.56
C GLY A 187 -16.96 -0.12 14.28
N ALA A 188 -16.07 0.25 13.36
CA ALA A 188 -15.00 -0.63 12.87
C ALA A 188 -13.68 -0.51 13.66
N LEU A 189 -13.50 0.56 14.44
CA LEU A 189 -12.23 0.86 15.11
C LEU A 189 -12.13 0.21 16.50
N ALA A 190 -10.99 -0.43 16.76
CA ALA A 190 -10.65 -0.93 18.08
C ALA A 190 -10.34 0.22 19.07
N SER A 191 -10.52 -0.07 20.36
CA SER A 191 -10.25 0.85 21.48
C SER A 191 -8.92 0.56 22.18
N THR A 192 -8.40 -0.67 22.06
CA THR A 192 -7.22 -1.16 22.78
C THR A 192 -6.06 -1.54 21.85
N GLY A 193 -6.34 -2.17 20.71
CA GLY A 193 -5.33 -2.61 19.76
C GLY A 193 -5.90 -3.51 18.66
N ALA A 194 -5.06 -3.92 17.71
CA ALA A 194 -5.43 -4.89 16.69
C ALA A 194 -4.98 -6.29 17.13
N TYR A 195 -5.93 -7.21 17.27
CA TYR A 195 -5.69 -8.60 17.69
C TYR A 195 -6.28 -9.59 16.68
N PRO A 196 -5.64 -9.78 15.51
CA PRO A 196 -6.14 -10.71 14.51
C PRO A 196 -6.32 -12.11 15.09
N PHE A 197 -7.48 -12.72 14.85
CA PHE A 197 -7.85 -14.06 15.34
C PHE A 197 -8.04 -14.21 16.86
N ASP A 198 -7.81 -13.16 17.66
CA ASP A 198 -8.04 -13.23 19.11
C ASP A 198 -9.54 -13.22 19.45
N ARG A 199 -9.92 -13.86 20.56
CA ARG A 199 -11.29 -13.87 21.09
C ARG A 199 -11.76 -12.49 21.57
N ARG A 200 -10.82 -11.61 21.93
CA ARG A 200 -11.04 -10.25 22.43
C ARG A 200 -10.90 -9.18 21.36
N ARG A 201 -10.75 -9.57 20.09
CA ARG A 201 -10.70 -8.63 18.97
C ARG A 201 -11.99 -7.81 18.90
N GLU A 202 -11.86 -6.51 18.67
CA GLU A 202 -12.97 -5.55 18.76
C GLU A 202 -13.00 -4.58 17.57
N GLY A 203 -12.13 -4.78 16.58
CA GLY A 203 -12.01 -3.88 15.43
C GLY A 203 -10.58 -3.74 14.94
N LEU A 204 -10.42 -2.88 13.94
CA LEU A 204 -9.14 -2.58 13.32
C LEU A 204 -8.46 -1.36 13.96
N VAL A 205 -7.15 -1.28 13.78
CA VAL A 205 -6.35 -0.09 14.06
C VAL A 205 -5.85 0.49 12.75
N LEU A 206 -6.05 1.79 12.54
CA LEU A 206 -5.53 2.47 11.35
C LEU A 206 -4.02 2.71 11.51
N GLY A 207 -3.31 2.47 10.43
CA GLY A 207 -1.86 2.69 10.34
C GLY A 207 -1.49 3.34 9.02
N GLU A 208 -0.30 3.92 9.02
CA GLU A 208 0.36 4.46 7.84
C GLU A 208 1.44 3.52 7.36
N GLY A 209 1.70 3.52 6.07
CA GLY A 209 2.73 2.68 5.52
C GLY A 209 2.90 2.85 4.02
N ALA A 210 4.06 2.41 3.56
CA ALA A 210 4.37 2.33 2.15
C ALA A 210 5.20 1.08 1.89
N ALA A 211 4.80 0.31 0.88
CA ALA A 211 5.55 -0.85 0.44
C ALA A 211 5.58 -0.86 -1.09
N VAL A 212 6.78 -0.97 -1.64
CA VAL A 212 7.02 -0.99 -3.08
C VAL A 212 8.05 -2.07 -3.41
N LEU A 213 7.78 -2.81 -4.48
CA LEU A 213 8.65 -3.83 -5.04
C LEU A 213 9.18 -3.38 -6.40
N VAL A 214 10.41 -3.75 -6.71
CA VAL A 214 10.91 -3.75 -8.09
C VAL A 214 10.68 -5.16 -8.65
N LEU A 215 9.81 -5.26 -9.64
CA LEU A 215 9.50 -6.49 -10.35
C LEU A 215 10.20 -6.49 -11.70
N GLU A 216 10.89 -7.57 -12.04
CA GLU A 216 11.61 -7.70 -13.31
C GLU A 216 11.33 -9.04 -13.98
N SER A 217 11.53 -9.09 -15.30
CA SER A 217 11.71 -10.36 -15.98
C SER A 217 12.94 -11.07 -15.40
N ALA A 218 12.86 -12.39 -15.21
CA ALA A 218 14.01 -13.18 -14.75
C ALA A 218 15.23 -13.02 -15.69
N GLU A 219 14.98 -12.80 -16.98
CA GLU A 219 16.01 -12.53 -17.97
C GLU A 219 16.75 -11.21 -17.69
N LEU A 220 16.02 -10.09 -17.51
CA LEU A 220 16.62 -8.79 -17.22
C LEU A 220 17.36 -8.82 -15.88
N ALA A 221 16.74 -9.42 -14.86
CA ALA A 221 17.35 -9.59 -13.55
C ALA A 221 18.69 -10.35 -13.65
N LYS A 222 18.74 -11.43 -14.44
CA LYS A 222 19.96 -12.20 -14.69
C LYS A 222 21.01 -11.41 -15.47
N GLN A 223 20.60 -10.66 -16.51
CA GLN A 223 21.51 -9.86 -17.33
C GLN A 223 22.27 -8.81 -16.51
N ARG A 224 21.63 -8.24 -15.49
CA ARG A 224 22.25 -7.23 -14.61
C ARG A 224 22.78 -7.78 -13.27
N ASP A 225 22.86 -9.10 -13.13
CA ASP A 225 23.27 -9.80 -11.89
C ASP A 225 22.50 -9.32 -10.64
N ALA A 226 21.18 -9.16 -10.79
CA ALA A 226 20.32 -8.68 -9.72
C ALA A 226 20.16 -9.73 -8.63
N LYS A 227 20.19 -9.28 -7.37
CA LYS A 227 19.70 -10.09 -6.25
C LYS A 227 18.21 -10.39 -6.44
N VAL A 228 17.84 -11.67 -6.44
CA VAL A 228 16.44 -12.12 -6.49
C VAL A 228 15.97 -12.52 -5.09
N TYR A 229 14.89 -11.89 -4.62
CA TYR A 229 14.25 -12.22 -3.34
C TYR A 229 13.26 -13.37 -3.45
N GLY A 230 12.63 -13.52 -4.60
CA GLY A 230 11.61 -14.52 -4.86
C GLY A 230 10.88 -14.26 -6.17
N GLN A 231 9.95 -15.16 -6.50
CA GLN A 231 9.16 -15.12 -7.72
C GLN A 231 7.68 -14.96 -7.39
N VAL A 232 6.95 -14.18 -8.20
CA VAL A 232 5.49 -14.14 -8.12
C VAL A 232 4.90 -15.18 -9.07
N LEU A 233 4.43 -16.30 -8.51
CA LEU A 233 3.95 -17.43 -9.28
C LEU A 233 2.55 -17.19 -9.86
N GLY A 234 1.63 -16.70 -9.04
CA GLY A 234 0.24 -16.48 -9.42
C GLY A 234 -0.46 -15.46 -8.52
N PHE A 235 -1.67 -15.09 -8.92
CA PHE A 235 -2.59 -14.25 -8.16
C PHE A 235 -4.03 -14.59 -8.51
N GLY A 236 -4.96 -14.32 -7.62
CA GLY A 236 -6.40 -14.41 -7.87
C GLY A 236 -7.09 -13.10 -7.50
N LEU A 237 -8.00 -12.63 -8.34
CA LEU A 237 -8.72 -11.37 -8.14
C LEU A 237 -10.19 -11.59 -8.48
N THR A 238 -11.06 -11.35 -7.51
CA THR A 238 -12.51 -11.54 -7.61
C THR A 238 -13.23 -10.36 -6.97
N SER A 239 -14.54 -10.28 -7.18
CA SER A 239 -15.43 -9.36 -6.47
C SER A 239 -16.57 -10.15 -5.84
N ASP A 240 -16.96 -9.77 -4.63
CA ASP A 240 -18.09 -10.37 -3.94
C ASP A 240 -19.42 -9.94 -4.58
N ALA A 241 -19.47 -8.75 -5.19
CA ALA A 241 -20.67 -8.15 -5.78
C ALA A 241 -21.93 -8.25 -4.88
N TYR A 242 -21.72 -8.20 -3.55
CA TYR A 242 -22.73 -8.54 -2.55
C TYR A 242 -23.14 -7.36 -1.66
N HIS A 243 -22.17 -6.77 -0.94
CA HIS A 243 -22.42 -5.68 -0.01
C HIS A 243 -21.27 -4.67 -0.04
N ALA A 244 -21.55 -3.43 0.36
CA ALA A 244 -20.56 -2.35 0.31
C ALA A 244 -19.36 -2.58 1.23
N ASN A 245 -19.56 -3.26 2.36
CA ASN A 245 -18.53 -3.43 3.40
C ASN A 245 -18.62 -4.76 4.15
N SER A 246 -19.41 -5.71 3.67
CA SER A 246 -19.54 -7.04 4.28
C SER A 246 -19.19 -8.11 3.24
N PRO A 247 -18.36 -9.10 3.61
CA PRO A 247 -18.05 -10.19 2.70
C PRO A 247 -19.31 -10.99 2.38
N GLU A 248 -19.33 -11.61 1.21
CA GLU A 248 -20.36 -12.60 0.87
C GLU A 248 -20.34 -13.74 1.92
N PRO A 249 -21.48 -14.11 2.54
CA PRO A 249 -21.49 -15.01 3.70
C PRO A 249 -20.89 -16.41 3.44
N GLY A 250 -20.97 -16.89 2.19
CA GLY A 250 -20.39 -18.16 1.77
C GLY A 250 -18.91 -18.10 1.41
N GLY A 251 -18.30 -16.92 1.39
CA GLY A 251 -16.92 -16.71 0.98
C GLY A 251 -16.62 -17.17 -0.45
N ARG A 252 -17.63 -17.26 -1.33
CA ARG A 252 -17.50 -17.91 -2.64
C ARG A 252 -16.42 -17.25 -3.50
N SER A 253 -16.39 -15.92 -3.52
CA SER A 253 -15.41 -15.15 -4.26
C SER A 253 -14.00 -15.29 -3.67
N ALA A 254 -13.85 -15.28 -2.34
CA ALA A 254 -12.55 -15.53 -1.70
C ALA A 254 -12.01 -16.93 -2.02
N ILE A 255 -12.86 -17.97 -1.97
CA ILE A 255 -12.50 -19.34 -2.38
C ILE A 255 -12.09 -19.37 -3.85
N ALA A 256 -12.83 -18.70 -4.72
CA ALA A 256 -12.51 -18.61 -6.15
C ALA A 256 -11.18 -17.89 -6.39
N ALA A 257 -10.88 -16.80 -5.67
CA ALA A 257 -9.59 -16.11 -5.76
C ALA A 257 -8.42 -17.02 -5.38
N VAL A 258 -8.54 -17.77 -4.27
CA VAL A 258 -7.50 -18.73 -3.88
C VAL A 258 -7.31 -19.82 -4.93
N LYS A 259 -8.41 -20.39 -5.46
CA LYS A 259 -8.35 -21.40 -6.54
C LYS A 259 -7.68 -20.85 -7.80
N GLN A 260 -8.08 -19.67 -8.27
CA GLN A 260 -7.44 -19.02 -9.41
C GLN A 260 -5.95 -18.79 -9.19
N CYS A 261 -5.54 -18.42 -7.97
CA CYS A 261 -4.14 -18.24 -7.62
C CYS A 261 -3.36 -19.54 -7.75
N LEU A 262 -3.87 -20.63 -7.15
CA LEU A 262 -3.27 -21.98 -7.21
C LEU A 262 -3.19 -22.51 -8.64
N ASP A 263 -4.26 -22.36 -9.42
CA ASP A 263 -4.32 -22.78 -10.83
C ASP A 263 -3.26 -22.03 -11.66
N ARG A 264 -3.11 -20.72 -11.46
CA ARG A 264 -2.13 -19.88 -12.16
C ARG A 264 -0.70 -20.11 -11.70
N SER A 265 -0.49 -20.52 -10.45
CA SER A 265 0.84 -20.84 -9.91
C SER A 265 1.25 -22.29 -10.16
N HIS A 266 0.33 -23.14 -10.65
CA HIS A 266 0.51 -24.58 -10.77
C HIS A 266 0.90 -25.25 -9.45
N LEU A 267 0.36 -24.74 -8.34
CA LEU A 267 0.58 -25.29 -7.00
C LEU A 267 -0.68 -26.00 -6.50
N SER A 268 -0.48 -27.00 -5.66
CA SER A 268 -1.52 -27.61 -4.85
C SER A 268 -1.59 -26.93 -3.47
N PRO A 269 -2.71 -27.05 -2.74
CA PRO A 269 -2.81 -26.50 -1.39
C PRO A 269 -1.73 -27.02 -0.42
N THR A 270 -1.23 -28.24 -0.63
CA THR A 270 -0.18 -28.85 0.20
C THR A 270 1.22 -28.30 -0.06
N ASP A 271 1.40 -27.52 -1.13
CA ASP A 271 2.67 -26.84 -1.43
C ASP A 271 2.78 -25.47 -0.72
N VAL A 272 1.75 -25.05 0.02
CA VAL A 272 1.73 -23.74 0.71
C VAL A 272 2.12 -23.88 2.17
N ASP A 273 3.32 -23.45 2.50
CA ASP A 273 3.86 -23.52 3.87
C ASP A 273 3.29 -22.42 4.80
N TYR A 274 2.94 -21.26 4.24
CA TYR A 274 2.57 -20.08 5.03
C TYR A 274 1.51 -19.23 4.35
N ILE A 275 0.57 -18.72 5.16
CA ILE A 275 -0.50 -17.81 4.72
C ILE A 275 -0.38 -16.50 5.51
N HIS A 276 -0.06 -15.41 4.82
CA HIS A 276 -0.21 -14.06 5.35
C HIS A 276 -1.64 -13.57 5.13
N ALA A 277 -2.50 -13.81 6.12
CA ALA A 277 -3.92 -13.49 6.04
C ALA A 277 -4.20 -11.98 6.13
N HIS A 278 -5.38 -11.55 5.66
CA HIS A 278 -5.82 -10.15 5.76
C HIS A 278 -5.88 -9.65 7.22
N GLY A 279 -6.35 -10.51 8.15
CA GLY A 279 -6.19 -10.31 9.59
C GLY A 279 -6.69 -8.96 10.13
N THR A 280 -7.89 -8.52 9.76
CA THR A 280 -8.44 -7.20 10.14
C THR A 280 -8.71 -7.00 11.63
N ALA A 281 -8.68 -8.08 12.43
CA ALA A 281 -9.09 -8.10 13.83
C ALA A 281 -10.59 -7.78 14.06
N THR A 282 -11.46 -8.20 13.13
CA THR A 282 -12.93 -8.09 13.18
C THR A 282 -13.63 -9.43 13.34
#